data_AF-A0A2E5EAE6-F1
#
_entry.id   AF-A0A2E5EAE6-F1
#
_cell.length_a   1.000
_cell.length_b   1.000
_cell.length_c   1.000
_cell.angle_alpha   90.00
_cell.angle_beta   90.00
_cell.angle_gamma   90.00
#
_symmetry.space_group_name_H-M   'P 1'
#
loop_
_entity.id
_entity.type
_entity.pdbx_description
1 polymer ?
#
loop_
_entity_poly.entity_id
_entity_poly.type
_entity_poly.pdbx_seq_one_letter_code
_entity_poly.pdbx_strand_id
1 'polypeptide(L)' 'MTGEQFMFVQAIDAFKRANGKSFPTWTDVLEVIRRLGYRKTMPSELQLGSKVEDWTERANSPTGLDQAEDAA' A
#
# COMPACT_ATOMS: atom_id res chain seq x y z
N MET A 1 -12.09 -13.70 -11.54
CA MET A 1 -10.96 -13.00 -10.90
C MET A 1 -10.17 -12.29 -11.98
N THR A 2 -9.90 -10.99 -11.83
CA THR A 2 -9.07 -10.24 -12.79
C THR A 2 -7.58 -10.52 -12.54
N GLY A 3 -6.71 -10.20 -13.52
CA GLY A 3 -5.26 -10.35 -13.35
C GLY A 3 -4.71 -9.53 -12.18
N GLU A 4 -5.24 -8.31 -11.99
CA GLU A 4 -4.91 -7.45 -10.86
C GLU A 4 -5.29 -8.07 -9.51
N GLN A 5 -6.52 -8.61 -9.39
CA GLN A 5 -6.97 -9.29 -8.17
C GLN A 5 -6.08 -10.49 -7.84
N PHE A 6 -5.70 -11.28 -8.84
CA PHE A 6 -4.80 -12.42 -8.64
C PHE A 6 -3.42 -11.97 -8.15
N MET A 7 -2.84 -10.95 -8.80
CA MET A 7 -1.54 -10.39 -8.41
C MET A 7 -1.58 -9.87 -6.97
N PHE A 8 -2.64 -9.16 -6.59
CA PHE A 8 -2.81 -8.63 -5.24
C PHE A 8 -2.89 -9.76 -4.19
N VAL A 9 -3.69 -10.80 -4.45
CA VAL A 9 -3.78 -11.98 -3.54
C VAL A 9 -2.43 -12.66 -3.38
N GLN A 10 -1.70 -12.88 -4.48
CA GLN A 10 -0.38 -13.49 -4.45
C GLN A 10 0.64 -12.64 -3.67
N ALA A 11 0.55 -11.30 -3.79
CA ALA A 11 1.40 -10.37 -3.06
C ALA A 11 1.13 -10.38 -1.54
N ILE A 12 -0.14 -10.43 -1.14
CA ILE A 12 -0.54 -10.57 0.27
C ILE A 12 -0.03 -11.89 0.85
N ASP A 13 -0.15 -13.00 0.11
CA ASP A 13 0.34 -14.29 0.56
C ASP A 13 1.88 -14.32 0.67
N ALA A 14 2.60 -13.67 -0.25
CA ALA A 14 4.05 -13.51 -0.14
C ALA A 14 4.43 -12.68 1.10
N PHE A 15 3.73 -11.57 1.35
CA PHE A 15 3.96 -10.73 2.53
C PHE A 15 3.73 -11.49 3.84
N LYS A 16 2.63 -12.26 3.92
CA LYS A 16 2.31 -13.10 5.09
C LYS A 16 3.40 -14.12 5.39
N ARG A 17 3.88 -14.83 4.36
CA ARG A 17 4.95 -15.82 4.48
C ARG A 17 6.27 -15.18 4.92
N ALA A 18 6.63 -14.04 4.33
CA ALA A 18 7.88 -13.35 4.66
C ALA A 18 7.90 -12.81 6.10
N ASN A 19 6.74 -12.38 6.63
CA ASN A 19 6.63 -11.77 7.95
C ASN A 19 6.09 -12.71 9.04
N GLY A 20 5.82 -13.99 8.72
CA GLY A 20 5.23 -14.94 9.67
C GLY A 20 3.85 -14.53 10.20
N LYS A 21 3.09 -13.74 9.42
CA LYS A 21 1.78 -13.19 9.83
C LYS A 21 0.63 -14.01 9.24
N SER A 22 -0.35 -14.38 10.07
CA SER A 22 -1.58 -15.02 9.61
C SER A 22 -2.58 -14.01 9.01
N PHE A 23 -2.64 -12.81 9.59
CA PHE A 23 -3.55 -11.74 9.19
C PHE A 23 -2.80 -10.41 9.12
N PRO A 24 -2.71 -9.77 7.94
CA PRO A 24 -2.12 -8.44 7.82
C PRO A 24 -3.05 -7.38 8.44
N THR A 25 -2.46 -6.35 9.04
CA THR A 25 -3.18 -5.13 9.43
C THR A 25 -3.49 -4.27 8.19
N TRP A 26 -4.37 -3.27 8.31
CA TRP A 26 -4.61 -2.34 7.19
C TRP A 26 -3.37 -1.55 6.79
N THR A 27 -2.45 -1.27 7.73
CA THR A 27 -1.15 -0.67 7.43
C THR A 27 -0.26 -1.62 6.64
N ASP A 28 -0.22 -2.91 6.99
CA ASP A 28 0.50 -3.93 6.21
C ASP A 28 -0.06 -4.04 4.77
N VAL A 29 -1.39 -3.97 4.61
CA VAL A 29 -2.02 -3.99 3.29
C VAL A 29 -1.60 -2.77 2.46
N LEU A 30 -1.58 -1.58 3.07
CA LEU A 30 -1.09 -0.36 2.40
C LEU A 30 0.39 -0.48 2.00
N GLU A 31 1.22 -1.12 2.84
CA GLU A 31 2.62 -1.40 2.51
C GLU A 31 2.73 -2.29 1.26
N VAL A 32 1.95 -3.36 1.18
CA VAL A 32 1.93 -4.25 0.01
C VAL A 32 1.51 -3.50 -1.25
N ILE A 33 0.48 -2.66 -1.18
CA ILE A 33 0.03 -1.83 -2.31
C ILE A 33 1.15 -0.88 -2.77
N ARG A 34 1.85 -0.24 -1.83
CA ARG A 34 3.00 0.63 -2.13
C ARG A 34 4.14 -0.14 -2.79
N ARG A 35 4.48 -1.34 -2.30
CA ARG A 35 5.53 -2.22 -2.85
C ARG A 35 5.17 -2.80 -4.23
N LEU A 36 3.88 -3.01 -4.51
CA LEU A 36 3.38 -3.38 -5.83
C LEU A 36 3.51 -2.25 -6.88
N GLY A 37 3.80 -1.03 -6.43
CA GLY A 37 4.04 0.12 -7.31
C GLY A 37 2.85 1.06 -7.48
N TYR A 38 1.75 0.85 -6.76
CA TYR A 38 0.62 1.77 -6.80
C TYR A 38 0.96 3.12 -6.16
N ARG A 39 0.48 4.20 -6.76
CA ARG A 39 0.62 5.58 -6.30
C ARG A 39 -0.73 6.27 -6.35
N LYS A 40 -1.02 7.13 -5.36
CA LYS A 40 -2.24 7.93 -5.38
C LYS A 40 -2.01 9.18 -6.23
N THR A 41 -2.16 9.05 -7.54
CA THR A 41 -1.88 10.13 -8.49
C THR A 41 -3.09 11.01 -8.81
N MET A 42 -4.28 10.62 -8.35
CA MET A 42 -5.54 11.30 -8.63
C MET A 42 -6.29 11.62 -7.33
N PRO A 43 -7.16 12.66 -7.35
CA PRO A 43 -8.11 12.91 -6.27
C PRO A 43 -8.97 11.68 -5.98
N SER A 44 -9.37 11.51 -4.72
CA SER A 44 -10.26 10.45 -4.29
C SER A 44 -11.67 10.66 -4.83
N GLU A 45 -12.25 9.61 -5.40
CA GLU A 45 -13.69 9.59 -5.75
C GLU A 45 -14.59 9.38 -4.51
N LEU A 46 -13.99 9.04 -3.36
CA LEU A 46 -14.70 8.85 -2.10
C LEU A 46 -14.88 10.18 -1.35
N GLN A 47 -16.06 10.36 -0.75
CA GLN A 47 -16.38 11.52 0.08
C GLN A 47 -15.84 11.35 1.52
N LEU A 48 -14.59 11.73 1.75
CA LEU A 48 -13.91 11.53 3.05
C LEU A 48 -14.18 12.66 4.08
N GLY A 49 -14.88 13.71 3.68
CA GLY A 49 -15.15 14.89 4.51
C GLY A 49 -13.90 15.73 4.79
N SER A 50 -14.04 16.78 5.62
CA SER A 50 -12.96 17.75 5.89
C SER A 50 -11.89 17.27 6.89
N LYS A 51 -12.09 16.11 7.53
CA LYS A 51 -11.16 15.58 8.53
C LYS A 51 -9.94 14.91 7.92
N VAL A 52 -9.99 14.58 6.63
CA VAL A 52 -8.95 13.83 5.93
C VAL A 52 -8.50 14.65 4.74
N GLU A 53 -7.19 14.88 4.66
CA GLU A 53 -6.60 15.51 3.49
C GLU A 53 -6.57 14.50 2.33
N ASP A 54 -7.18 14.89 1.21
CA ASP A 54 -7.11 14.12 -0.04
C ASP A 54 -5.80 14.41 -0.78
N TRP A 55 -4.71 13.87 -0.25
CA TRP A 55 -3.37 14.08 -0.80
C TRP A 55 -3.17 13.32 -2.12
N THR A 56 -2.25 13.80 -2.95
CA THR A 56 -1.80 13.09 -4.16
C THR A 56 -0.29 13.13 -4.27
N GLU A 57 0.29 12.22 -5.06
CA GLU A 57 1.73 12.14 -5.29
C GLU A 57 2.07 11.94 -6.76
N ARG A 58 3.35 12.15 -7.12
CA ARG A 58 3.83 11.90 -8.48
C ARG A 58 3.87 10.39 -8.76
N ALA A 59 3.63 10.00 -10.01
CA ALA A 59 3.68 8.60 -10.43
C ALA A 59 5.04 7.92 -10.19
N ASN A 60 6.12 8.70 -10.17
CA ASN A 60 7.49 8.23 -9.93
C ASN A 60 7.98 8.47 -8.49
N SER A 61 7.10 8.85 -7.56
CA SER A 61 7.48 8.98 -6.15
C SER A 61 8.03 7.65 -5.61
N PRO A 62 9.06 7.67 -4.74
CA PRO A 62 9.51 6.46 -4.05
C PRO A 62 8.40 5.89 -3.15
N THR A 63 8.53 4.64 -2.73
CA THR A 63 7.52 3.98 -1.88
C THR A 63 7.44 4.61 -0.49
N GLY A 64 8.54 5.21 -0.01
CA GLY A 64 8.65 5.81 1.33
C GLY A 64 8.74 4.80 2.47
N LEU A 65 8.88 3.50 2.16
CA LEU A 65 8.88 2.42 3.15
C LEU A 65 10.26 2.14 3.76
N ASP A 66 11.32 2.56 3.08
CA ASP A 66 12.71 2.26 3.48
C ASP A 66 13.26 3.24 4.54
N GLN A 67 12.44 4.19 5.02
CA GLN A 67 12.85 5.19 6.03
C GLN A 67 12.72 4.71 7.49
N ALA A 68 12.38 3.45 7.73
CA ALA A 68 12.11 2.94 9.09
C ALA A 68 13.27 2.18 9.75
N GLU A 69 14.41 1.95 9.09
CA GLU A 69 15.52 1.18 9.66
C GLU A 69 16.64 2.03 10.30
N ASP A 70 16.68 3.35 10.08
CA ASP A 70 17.78 4.23 10.55
C ASP A 70 17.47 5.02 11.84
N ALA A 71 16.49 4.60 12.64
CA ALA A 71 16.07 5.30 13.87
C ALA A 71 16.22 4.46 15.15
N ALA A 72 17.19 3.55 15.21
CA ALA A 72 17.53 2.75 16.40
C ALA A 72 18.97 3.03 16.88
#